data_AF-A0A6G3WNW2-F1
#
_entry.id   AF-A0A6G3WNW2-F1
#
_cell.length_a   1.000
_cell.length_b   1.000
_cell.length_c   1.000
_cell.angle_alpha   90.00
_cell.angle_beta   90.00
_cell.angle_gamma   90.00
#
_symmetry.space_group_name_H-M   'P 1'
#
loop_
_entity.id
_entity.type
_entity.pdbx_description
1 polymer ?
#
loop_
_entity_poly.entity_id
_entity_poly.type
_entity_poly.pdbx_seq_one_letter_code
_entity_poly.pdbx_strand_id
1 'polypeptide(L)'
;SFYDQGATFGDEPALARVEQAVAEGAAIIDIGGVKAGPGEEVSAEEEARRTVGFVAEVRRRHPSVVISVDTWRHDVGEAVCEAGADVLNDAWGGVDPKLAEVAAR
;
A
#
# COMPACT_ATOMS: atom_id res chain seq x y z
N SER A 1 -30.35 7.79 2.64
CA SER A 1 -29.18 8.67 2.82
C SER A 1 -27.97 7.81 2.53
N PHE A 2 -27.40 7.69 1.32
CA PHE A 2 -26.80 8.69 0.42
C PHE A 2 -25.72 9.58 1.06
N TYR A 3 -25.12 9.10 2.15
CA TYR A 3 -24.04 9.76 2.90
C TYR A 3 -22.90 8.76 3.18
N ASP A 4 -21.72 9.04 2.60
CA ASP A 4 -20.47 9.22 3.37
C ASP A 4 -19.51 8.05 3.73
N GLN A 5 -19.40 6.95 2.99
CA GLN A 5 -18.27 5.99 3.23
C GLN A 5 -17.87 5.21 1.97
N GLY A 6 -17.03 5.80 1.12
CA GLY A 6 -16.44 5.15 -0.06
C GLY A 6 -15.29 4.16 0.23
N ALA A 7 -15.17 3.59 1.44
CA ALA A 7 -13.97 2.83 1.83
C ALA A 7 -14.16 1.62 2.78
N THR A 8 -15.35 1.30 3.31
CA THR A 8 -15.41 0.57 4.60
C THR A 8 -16.21 -0.73 4.57
N PHE A 9 -15.95 -1.63 3.62
CA PHE A 9 -16.45 -3.02 3.78
C PHE A 9 -15.47 -4.08 3.27
N GLY A 10 -14.49 -3.69 2.43
CA GLY A 10 -13.47 -4.60 1.93
C GLY A 10 -12.21 -4.64 2.79
N ASP A 11 -11.92 -3.58 3.53
CA ASP A 11 -10.61 -3.38 4.17
C ASP A 11 -10.58 -3.84 5.63
N GLU A 12 -11.72 -4.06 6.28
CA GLU A 12 -11.79 -4.50 7.68
C GLU A 12 -10.99 -5.78 7.95
N PRO A 13 -11.06 -6.85 7.12
CA PRO A 13 -10.24 -8.03 7.31
C PRO A 13 -8.74 -7.73 7.15
N ALA A 14 -8.37 -6.84 6.24
CA ALA A 14 -6.98 -6.46 5.99
C ALA A 14 -6.43 -5.61 7.16
N LEU A 15 -7.20 -4.66 7.67
CA LEU A 15 -6.85 -3.87 8.85
C LEU A 15 -6.71 -4.75 10.10
N ALA A 16 -7.64 -5.68 10.32
CA ALA A 16 -7.53 -6.64 11.42
C ALA A 16 -6.24 -7.48 11.32
N ARG A 17 -5.82 -7.83 10.11
CA ARG A 17 -4.56 -8.55 9.89
C ARG A 17 -3.32 -7.70 10.19
N VAL A 18 -3.37 -6.40 9.87
CA VAL A 18 -2.32 -5.44 10.25
C VAL A 18 -2.26 -5.29 11.77
N GLU A 19 -3.39 -5.08 12.42
CA GLU A 19 -3.47 -4.95 13.89
C GLU A 19 -2.91 -6.20 14.58
N GLN A 20 -3.25 -7.39 14.08
CA GLN A 20 -2.68 -8.65 14.55
C GLN A 20 -1.16 -8.69 14.35
N ALA A 21 -0.66 -8.37 13.15
CA ALA A 21 0.77 -8.40 12.86
C ALA A 21 1.56 -7.44 13.78
N VAL A 22 1.05 -6.24 14.01
CA VAL A 22 1.66 -5.26 14.91
C VAL A 22 1.64 -5.78 16.34
N ALA A 23 0.54 -6.38 16.81
CA ALA A 23 0.45 -6.99 18.13
C ALA A 23 1.42 -8.18 18.31
N GLU A 24 1.70 -8.91 17.24
CA GLU A 24 2.71 -9.99 17.18
C GLU A 24 4.15 -9.46 17.11
N GLY A 25 4.35 -8.14 17.01
CA GLY A 25 5.66 -7.49 17.03
C GLY A 25 6.26 -7.22 15.65
N ALA A 26 5.45 -7.20 14.59
CA ALA A 26 5.91 -6.80 13.26
C ALA A 26 6.42 -5.35 13.28
N ALA A 27 7.68 -5.16 12.89
CA ALA A 27 8.29 -3.84 12.73
C ALA A 27 7.95 -3.20 11.37
N ILE A 28 7.64 -4.03 10.38
CA ILE A 28 7.33 -3.63 9.01
C ILE A 28 6.02 -4.31 8.59
N ILE A 29 5.15 -3.55 7.92
CA ILE A 29 3.94 -4.05 7.26
C ILE A 29 4.12 -3.83 5.76
N ASP A 30 4.02 -4.90 4.97
CA ASP A 30 4.12 -4.85 3.51
C ASP A 30 2.73 -4.94 2.89
N ILE A 31 2.38 -3.95 2.07
CA ILE A 31 1.04 -3.75 1.51
C ILE A 31 1.14 -3.83 -0.02
N GLY A 32 0.37 -4.72 -0.64
CA GLY A 32 0.31 -4.87 -2.10
C GLY A 32 -1.12 -4.76 -2.62
N GLY A 33 -1.32 -3.97 -3.69
CA GLY A 33 -2.61 -3.87 -4.39
C GLY A 33 -2.81 -4.91 -5.49
N VAL A 34 -1.72 -5.59 -5.87
CA VAL A 34 -1.68 -6.63 -6.89
C VAL A 34 -1.18 -7.93 -6.29
N LYS A 35 -1.81 -9.04 -6.66
CA LYS A 35 -1.41 -10.37 -6.21
C LYS A 35 -0.05 -10.74 -6.82
N ALA A 36 0.89 -11.17 -5.98
CA ALA A 36 2.12 -11.82 -6.43
C ALA A 36 1.80 -13.19 -7.06
N GLY A 37 1.79 -13.28 -8.39
CA GLY A 37 1.57 -14.51 -9.17
C GLY A 37 0.37 -14.44 -10.12
N PRO A 38 -0.11 -15.59 -10.64
CA PRO A 38 -1.22 -15.61 -11.59
C PRO A 38 -2.49 -14.99 -11.02
N GLY A 39 -3.08 -14.10 -11.80
CA GLY A 39 -4.28 -13.34 -11.45
C GLY A 39 -4.75 -12.50 -12.62
N GLU A 40 -5.84 -11.77 -12.39
CA GLU A 40 -6.34 -10.78 -13.33
C GLU A 40 -5.37 -9.60 -13.44
N GLU A 41 -5.35 -8.98 -14.61
CA GLU A 41 -4.60 -7.76 -14.82
C GLU A 41 -5.22 -6.63 -13.99
N VAL A 42 -4.38 -5.94 -13.22
CA VAL A 42 -4.77 -4.79 -12.40
C VAL A 42 -4.10 -3.55 -12.98
N SER A 43 -4.88 -2.53 -13.32
CA SER A 43 -4.36 -1.25 -13.79
C SER A 43 -3.68 -0.48 -12.66
N ALA A 44 -2.81 0.47 -13.00
CA ALA A 44 -2.18 1.35 -12.01
C ALA A 44 -3.22 2.12 -11.19
N GLU A 45 -4.28 2.61 -11.83
CA GLU A 45 -5.41 3.30 -11.17
C GLU A 45 -6.11 2.42 -10.14
N GLU A 46 -6.37 1.15 -10.49
CA GLU A 46 -7.03 0.21 -9.57
C GLU A 46 -6.10 -0.22 -8.43
N GLU A 47 -4.80 -0.38 -8.69
CA GLU A 47 -3.82 -0.61 -7.64
C GLU A 47 -3.79 0.57 -6.66
N ALA A 48 -3.66 1.80 -7.16
CA ALA A 48 -3.67 3.01 -6.33
C ALA A 48 -4.97 3.13 -5.52
N ARG A 49 -6.13 2.84 -6.13
CA ARG A 49 -7.43 2.83 -5.45
C ARG A 49 -7.46 1.87 -4.26
N ARG A 50 -6.77 0.72 -4.36
CA ARG A 50 -6.67 -0.29 -3.29
C ARG A 50 -5.65 0.08 -2.22
N THR A 51 -4.53 0.70 -2.59
CA THR A 51 -3.39 0.87 -1.68
C THR A 51 -3.35 2.22 -0.97
N VAL A 52 -3.63 3.32 -1.66
CA VAL A 52 -3.39 4.69 -1.12
C VAL A 52 -4.22 4.96 0.13
N GLY A 53 -5.53 4.67 0.08
CA GLY A 53 -6.43 4.85 1.23
C GLY A 53 -6.06 3.92 2.39
N PHE A 54 -5.69 2.68 2.09
CA PHE A 54 -5.31 1.70 3.10
C PHE A 54 -3.97 2.05 3.79
N VAL A 55 -2.97 2.52 3.03
CA VAL A 55 -1.70 3.02 3.57
C VAL A 55 -1.94 4.19 4.52
N ALA A 56 -2.76 5.17 4.12
CA ALA A 56 -3.09 6.31 4.97
C ALA A 56 -3.79 5.88 6.27
N GLU A 57 -4.67 4.89 6.19
CA GLU A 57 -5.34 4.30 7.36
C GLU A 57 -4.36 3.61 8.31
N VAL A 58 -3.48 2.77 7.77
CA VAL A 58 -2.45 2.06 8.56
C VAL A 58 -1.49 3.03 9.22
N ARG A 59 -1.00 4.04 8.48
CA ARG A 59 -0.15 5.11 9.05
C ARG A 59 -0.84 5.82 10.19
N ARG A 60 -2.13 6.14 10.06
CA ARG A 60 -2.89 6.84 11.11
C ARG A 60 -3.04 6.00 12.38
N ARG A 61 -3.29 4.68 12.26
CA ARG A 61 -3.45 3.78 13.42
C ARG A 61 -2.14 3.35 14.05
N HIS A 62 -1.09 3.20 13.25
CA HIS A 62 0.20 2.66 13.65
C HIS A 62 1.35 3.61 13.23
N PRO A 63 1.44 4.80 13.84
CA PRO A 63 2.37 5.84 13.39
C PRO A 63 3.84 5.44 13.47
N SER A 64 4.20 4.44 14.27
CA SER A 64 5.56 3.97 14.46
C SER A 64 5.96 2.76 13.59
N VAL A 65 5.01 2.11 12.91
CA VAL A 65 5.35 0.96 12.06
C VAL A 65 5.97 1.45 10.76
N VAL A 66 6.94 0.70 10.25
CA VAL A 66 7.44 0.95 8.90
C VAL A 66 6.44 0.38 7.91
N ILE A 67 6.01 1.20 6.95
CA ILE A 67 5.06 0.80 5.91
C ILE A 67 5.84 0.60 4.61
N SER A 68 5.89 -0.64 4.15
CA SER A 68 6.39 -1.03 2.84
C SER A 68 5.21 -1.19 1.89
N VAL A 69 5.37 -0.74 0.64
CA VAL A 69 4.40 -0.97 -0.42
C VAL A 69 5.03 -1.75 -1.55
N ASP A 70 4.48 -2.93 -1.84
CA ASP A 70 4.86 -3.77 -2.98
C ASP A 70 4.22 -3.20 -4.25
N THR A 71 5.02 -2.46 -5.00
CA THR A 71 4.65 -1.92 -6.30
C THR A 71 5.88 -1.74 -7.17
N TRP A 72 5.70 -1.86 -8.48
CA TRP A 72 6.73 -1.59 -9.49
C TRP A 72 6.41 -0.36 -10.35
N ARG A 73 5.36 0.40 -10.01
CA ARG A 73 4.86 1.51 -10.82
C ARG A 73 5.14 2.85 -10.13
N HIS A 74 5.82 3.76 -10.83
CA HIS A 74 6.23 5.03 -10.22
C HIS A 74 5.04 5.91 -9.80
N ASP A 75 3.94 5.90 -10.54
CA ASP A 75 2.73 6.68 -10.26
C ASP A 75 2.02 6.21 -8.98
N VAL A 76 1.93 4.89 -8.78
CA VAL A 76 1.46 4.29 -7.52
C VAL A 76 2.44 4.62 -6.39
N GLY A 77 3.75 4.49 -6.65
CA GLY A 77 4.82 4.84 -5.71
C GLY A 77 4.72 6.27 -5.18
N GLU A 78 4.52 7.26 -6.06
CA GLU A 78 4.34 8.66 -5.66
C GLU A 78 3.13 8.81 -4.72
N ALA A 79 1.98 8.25 -5.10
CA ALA A 79 0.75 8.39 -4.34
C ALA A 79 0.81 7.72 -2.95
N VAL A 80 1.44 6.55 -2.82
CA VAL A 80 1.56 5.87 -1.52
C VAL A 80 2.60 6.52 -0.60
N CYS A 81 3.67 7.10 -1.17
CA CYS A 81 4.62 7.90 -0.40
C CYS A 81 3.92 9.14 0.20
N GLU A 82 3.09 9.83 -0.57
CA GLU A 82 2.26 10.94 -0.05
C GLU A 82 1.30 10.49 1.06
N ALA A 83 0.79 9.26 0.98
CA ALA A 83 -0.08 8.65 1.99
C ALA A 83 0.66 8.19 3.26
N GLY A 84 1.99 8.13 3.24
CA GLY A 84 2.83 7.79 4.39
C GLY A 84 3.53 6.44 4.35
N ALA A 85 3.73 5.85 3.16
CA ALA A 85 4.66 4.74 2.97
C ALA A 85 6.11 5.18 3.23
N ASP A 86 6.92 4.29 3.82
CA ASP A 86 8.34 4.52 4.10
C ASP A 86 9.26 3.78 3.13
N VAL A 87 8.79 2.67 2.55
CA VAL A 87 9.57 1.80 1.67
C VAL A 87 8.76 1.47 0.42
N LEU A 88 9.39 1.60 -0.75
CA LEU A 88 8.89 1.07 -2.01
C LEU A 88 9.60 -0.27 -2.28
N ASN A 89 8.85 -1.37 -2.25
CA ASN A 89 9.33 -2.73 -2.43
C ASN A 89 9.08 -3.18 -3.88
N ASP A 90 10.05 -2.96 -4.76
CA ASP A 90 9.95 -3.36 -6.16
C ASP A 90 10.48 -4.78 -6.39
N ALA A 91 9.57 -5.76 -6.40
CA ALA A 91 9.91 -7.16 -6.69
C ALA A 91 10.22 -7.44 -8.18
N TRP A 92 9.97 -6.49 -9.08
CA TRP A 92 10.17 -6.65 -10.52
C TRP A 92 11.55 -6.19 -11.00
N GLY A 93 12.36 -5.63 -10.10
CA GLY A 93 13.75 -5.29 -10.39
C GLY A 93 13.92 -4.02 -11.23
N GLY A 94 13.06 -3.02 -11.04
CA GLY A 94 13.21 -1.70 -11.66
C GLY A 94 12.72 -1.65 -13.10
N VAL A 95 11.69 -2.44 -13.45
CA VAL A 95 11.07 -2.40 -14.80
C VAL A 95 10.55 -1.01 -15.16
N ASP A 96 10.10 -0.27 -14.15
CA ASP A 96 9.84 1.16 -14.23
C ASP A 96 11.01 1.93 -13.62
N PRO A 97 11.92 2.49 -14.43
CA PRO A 97 13.12 3.14 -13.92
C PRO A 97 12.83 4.40 -13.09
N LYS A 98 11.63 4.99 -13.24
CA LYS A 98 11.24 6.19 -12.50
C LYS A 98 10.91 5.90 -11.04
N LEU A 99 10.60 4.66 -10.67
CA LEU A 99 10.27 4.32 -9.29
C LEU A 99 11.44 4.62 -8.33
N ALA A 100 12.67 4.41 -8.79
CA ALA A 100 13.87 4.77 -8.04
C ALA A 100 14.02 6.30 -7.86
N GLU A 101 13.56 7.10 -8.82
CA GLU A 101 13.54 8.57 -8.70
C GLU A 101 12.53 9.02 -7.65
N VAL A 102 11.39 8.33 -7.53
CA VAL A 102 10.39 8.59 -6.48
C VAL A 102 10.98 8.30 -5.10
N ALA A 103 11.62 7.14 -4.93
CA ALA A 103 12.25 6.74 -3.66
C ALA A 103 13.38 7.69 -3.21
N ALA A 104 13.98 8.45 -4.13
CA ALA A 104 15.10 9.33 -3.85
C ALA A 104 14.70 10.76 -3.43
N ARG A 105 13.40 11.10 -3.45
CA ARG A 105 12.86 12.42 -3.05
C ARG A 105 12.66 12.52 -1.55
#